data_AF-A0A4R5NRN9-F1
#
_entry.id   AF-A0A4R5NRN9-F1
#
_cell.length_a   1.000
_cell.length_b   1.000
_cell.length_c   1.000
_cell.angle_alpha   90.00
_cell.angle_beta   90.00
_cell.angle_gamma   90.00
#
_symmetry.space_group_name_H-M   'P 1'
#
loop_
_entity.id
_entity.type
_entity.pdbx_description
1 polymer ?
#
loop_
_entity_poly.entity_id
_entity_poly.type
_entity_poly.pdbx_seq_one_letter_code
_entity_poly.pdbx_strand_id
1 'polypeptide(L)'
;MNDSKEYLDFFNQTYNDPNKHSGYSTNSNLRFESRADALQVKNMLIEKSLHAKFYDFSVEYINPNKSMQVGWYITIKKVDQQPTKPHPKTQPQNNDQQTKK
;
A
#
# COMPACT_ATOMS: atom_id res chain seq x y z
N MET A 1 5.87 3.91 -23.19
CA MET A 1 4.63 3.83 -22.39
C MET A 1 4.16 2.39 -22.38
N ASN A 2 4.88 1.54 -21.66
CA ASN A 2 4.48 0.17 -21.39
C ASN A 2 4.45 -0.14 -19.89
N ASP A 3 4.56 0.89 -19.06
CA ASP A 3 5.21 0.71 -17.76
C ASP A 3 4.22 0.45 -16.62
N SER A 4 3.00 1.01 -16.68
CA SER A 4 2.02 0.92 -15.58
C SER A 4 1.52 -0.50 -15.32
N LYS A 5 1.40 -1.32 -16.37
CA LYS A 5 0.98 -2.72 -16.23
C LYS A 5 2.11 -3.56 -15.63
N GLU A 6 3.34 -3.34 -16.07
CA GLU A 6 4.51 -4.04 -15.56
C GLU A 6 4.75 -3.76 -14.08
N TYR A 7 4.58 -2.52 -13.62
CA TYR A 7 4.67 -2.20 -12.19
C TYR A 7 3.56 -2.87 -11.36
N LEU A 8 2.34 -2.94 -11.89
CA LEU A 8 1.22 -3.60 -11.22
C LEU A 8 1.42 -5.11 -11.13
N ASP A 9 1.84 -5.74 -12.23
CA ASP A 9 2.11 -7.17 -12.30
C ASP A 9 3.28 -7.53 -11.36
N PHE A 10 4.37 -6.76 -11.41
CA PHE A 10 5.51 -6.89 -10.50
C PHE A 10 5.06 -6.77 -9.04
N PHE A 11 4.27 -5.76 -8.70
CA PHE A 11 3.81 -5.54 -7.34
C PHE A 11 2.93 -6.70 -6.86
N ASN A 12 1.96 -7.13 -7.67
CA ASN A 12 1.07 -8.24 -7.33
C ASN A 12 1.82 -9.56 -7.20
N GLN A 13 2.83 -9.81 -8.03
CA GLN A 13 3.65 -11.01 -7.94
C GLN A 13 4.57 -10.97 -6.72
N THR A 14 5.19 -9.82 -6.46
CA THR A 14 6.18 -9.68 -5.39
C THR A 14 5.50 -9.63 -4.03
N TYR A 15 4.44 -8.82 -3.88
CA TYR A 15 3.80 -8.47 -2.61
C TYR A 15 2.46 -9.20 -2.37
N ASN A 16 2.21 -10.34 -3.02
CA ASN A 16 0.98 -11.13 -2.81
C ASN A 16 0.82 -11.67 -1.38
N ASP A 17 1.94 -11.90 -0.67
CA ASP A 17 1.97 -12.49 0.66
C ASP A 17 2.71 -11.56 1.64
N PRO A 18 1.96 -10.73 2.41
CA PRO A 18 2.54 -9.82 3.39
C PRO A 18 3.40 -10.48 4.45
N ASN A 19 3.31 -11.80 4.66
CA ASN A 19 4.10 -12.50 5.67
C ASN A 19 5.53 -12.82 5.19
N LYS A 20 5.81 -12.68 3.90
CA LYS A 20 7.13 -12.93 3.32
C LYS A 20 8.01 -11.69 3.17
N HIS A 21 7.49 -10.51 3.51
CA HIS A 21 8.22 -9.25 3.40
C HIS A 21 8.62 -8.70 4.76
N SER A 22 9.82 -8.11 4.82
CA SER A 22 10.24 -7.28 5.94
C SER A 22 9.30 -6.09 6.11
N GLY A 23 9.24 -5.56 7.34
CA GLY A 23 8.37 -4.43 7.67
C GLY A 23 8.57 -3.20 6.77
N TYR A 24 9.76 -3.01 6.18
CA TYR A 24 10.07 -1.98 5.20
C TYR A 24 10.80 -2.60 4.00
N SER A 25 10.45 -2.16 2.79
CA SER A 25 11.02 -2.64 1.54
C SER A 25 11.24 -1.48 0.56
N THR A 26 12.43 -1.44 -0.03
CA THR A 26 12.79 -0.56 -1.16
C THR A 26 13.25 -1.46 -2.30
N ASN A 27 12.70 -1.30 -3.51
CA ASN A 27 13.04 -2.15 -4.65
C ASN A 27 13.50 -1.30 -5.86
N SER A 28 14.59 -1.71 -6.52
CA SER A 28 15.11 -1.04 -7.72
C SER A 28 14.15 -1.03 -8.90
N ASN A 29 13.22 -1.99 -8.97
CA ASN A 29 12.16 -2.02 -9.98
C ASN A 29 11.09 -0.93 -9.75
N LEU A 30 11.13 -0.23 -8.61
CA LEU A 30 10.24 0.89 -8.30
C LEU A 30 11.04 2.20 -8.18
N ARG A 31 12.07 2.34 -9.01
CA ARG A 31 12.91 3.54 -9.15
C ARG A 31 12.44 4.39 -10.33
N PHE A 32 12.38 5.69 -10.12
CA PHE A 32 11.94 6.70 -11.08
C PHE A 32 12.90 7.87 -11.11
N GLU A 33 12.99 8.54 -12.26
CA GLU A 33 13.76 9.78 -12.42
C GLU A 33 12.98 10.99 -11.92
N SER A 34 11.66 10.95 -12.08
CA SER A 34 10.75 12.02 -11.65
C SER A 34 9.91 11.59 -10.46
N ARG A 35 9.73 12.52 -9.52
CA ARG A 35 8.77 12.36 -8.42
C ARG A 35 7.34 12.19 -8.93
N ALA A 36 6.99 12.88 -10.02
CA ALA A 36 5.64 12.85 -10.57
C ALA A 36 5.28 11.45 -11.08
N ASP A 37 6.21 10.80 -11.80
CA ASP A 37 6.02 9.44 -12.31
C ASP A 37 5.91 8.43 -11.16
N ALA A 38 6.77 8.56 -10.14
CA ALA A 38 6.70 7.74 -8.93
C ALA A 38 5.34 7.89 -8.22
N LEU A 39 4.82 9.11 -8.11
CA LEU A 39 3.50 9.36 -7.52
C LEU A 39 2.36 8.80 -8.36
N GLN A 40 2.44 8.91 -9.68
CA GLN A 40 1.43 8.37 -10.59
C GLN A 40 1.36 6.84 -10.47
N VAL A 41 2.51 6.17 -10.48
CA VAL A 41 2.56 4.71 -10.31
C VAL A 41 2.12 4.31 -8.91
N LYS A 42 2.54 5.03 -7.86
CA LYS A 42 2.06 4.79 -6.48
C LYS A 42 0.52 4.81 -6.41
N ASN A 43 -0.11 5.86 -6.93
CA ASN A 43 -1.56 5.99 -6.89
C ASN A 43 -2.24 4.86 -7.70
N MET A 44 -1.68 4.52 -8.87
CA MET A 44 -2.16 3.39 -9.66
C MET A 44 -2.07 2.05 -8.91
N LEU A 45 -0.98 1.79 -8.19
CA LEU A 45 -0.83 0.58 -7.38
C LEU A 45 -1.89 0.52 -6.26
N ILE A 46 -2.12 1.64 -5.57
CA ILE A 46 -3.15 1.76 -4.52
C ILE A 46 -4.55 1.49 -5.08
N GLU A 47 -4.86 2.01 -6.27
CA GLU A 47 -6.18 1.87 -6.89
C GLU A 47 -6.42 0.48 -7.48
N LYS A 48 -5.39 -0.15 -8.07
CA LYS A 48 -5.56 -1.35 -8.90
C LYS A 48 -5.10 -2.65 -8.24
N SER A 49 -4.20 -2.62 -7.27
CA SER A 49 -3.72 -3.83 -6.62
C SER A 49 -4.64 -4.28 -5.49
N LEU A 50 -5.04 -5.55 -5.52
CA LEU A 50 -5.78 -6.20 -4.43
C LEU A 50 -4.96 -6.34 -3.14
N HIS A 51 -3.63 -6.27 -3.25
CA HIS A 51 -2.70 -6.44 -2.14
C HIS A 51 -2.25 -5.10 -1.53
N ALA A 52 -2.45 -3.98 -2.22
CA ALA A 52 -2.02 -2.66 -1.73
C ALA A 52 -2.57 -2.32 -0.34
N LYS A 53 -3.77 -2.78 0.02
CA LYS A 53 -4.39 -2.57 1.34
C LYS A 53 -3.59 -3.10 2.54
N PHE A 54 -2.61 -3.97 2.32
CA PHE A 54 -1.75 -4.52 3.37
C PHE A 54 -0.47 -3.72 3.59
N TYR A 55 -0.28 -2.64 2.81
CA TYR A 55 0.96 -1.88 2.80
C TYR A 55 0.71 -0.37 2.78
N ASP A 56 1.59 0.37 3.47
CA ASP A 56 1.73 1.81 3.34
C ASP A 56 2.77 2.11 2.26
N PHE A 57 2.43 3.05 1.38
CA PHE A 57 3.30 3.47 0.29
C PHE A 57 3.83 4.88 0.53
N SER A 58 5.13 5.07 0.35
CA SER A 58 5.79 6.37 0.38
C SER A 58 6.61 6.59 -0.90
N VAL A 59 6.91 7.86 -1.20
CA VAL A 59 7.80 8.23 -2.31
C VAL A 59 8.96 9.01 -1.72
N GLU A 60 10.14 8.42 -1.78
CA GLU A 60 11.35 8.94 -1.13
C GLU A 60 12.45 9.15 -2.17
N TYR A 61 13.19 10.25 -2.06
CA TYR A 61 14.40 10.44 -2.86
C TYR A 61 15.56 9.75 -2.15
N ILE A 62 16.09 8.69 -2.74
CA ILE A 62 17.15 7.89 -2.12
C ILE A 62 18.43 8.14 -2.90
N ASN A 63 19.48 8.54 -2.17
CA ASN A 63 20.86 8.55 -2.64
C ASN A 63 21.63 7.42 -1.94
N PRO A 64 21.58 6.20 -2.48
CA PRO A 64 22.10 5.03 -1.81
C PRO A 64 23.63 4.98 -1.91
N ASN A 65 24.29 4.55 -0.84
CA ASN A 65 25.72 4.27 -0.89
C ASN A 65 25.98 2.98 -1.68
N LYS A 66 26.41 3.14 -2.94
CA LYS A 66 27.07 2.16 -3.83
C LYS A 66 26.25 1.00 -4.43
N SER A 67 25.08 0.61 -3.91
CA SER A 67 24.36 -0.59 -4.41
C SER A 67 23.05 -0.33 -5.16
N MET A 68 22.49 0.87 -5.06
CA MET A 68 21.25 1.25 -5.75
C MET A 68 21.52 2.50 -6.59
N GLN A 69 20.64 2.81 -7.55
CA GLN A 69 20.78 4.02 -8.36
C GLN A 69 20.18 5.23 -7.63
N VAL A 70 20.70 6.43 -7.88
CA VAL A 70 20.06 7.66 -7.36
C VAL A 70 18.69 7.84 -8.02
N GLY A 71 17.68 8.22 -7.24
CA GLY A 71 16.36 8.52 -7.80
C GLY A 71 15.23 8.59 -6.79
N TRP A 72 14.02 8.71 -7.32
CA TRP A 72 12.78 8.62 -6.56
C TRP A 72 12.34 7.17 -6.49
N TYR A 73 12.08 6.68 -5.29
CA TYR A 73 11.67 5.31 -5.03
C TYR A 73 10.28 5.27 -4.45
N ILE A 74 9.48 4.30 -4.87
CA ILE A 74 8.30 3.89 -4.09
C ILE A 74 8.79 2.94 -2.99
N THR A 75 8.60 3.35 -1.74
CA THR A 75 8.94 2.57 -0.56
C THR A 75 7.66 1.97 0.01
N ILE A 76 7.74 0.71 0.44
CA ILE A 76 6.58 -0.09 0.82
C ILE A 76 6.82 -0.58 2.25
N LYS A 77 5.91 -0.22 3.15
CA LYS A 77 5.93 -0.65 4.54
C LYS A 77 4.75 -1.57 4.78
N LYS A 78 4.96 -2.72 5.42
CA LYS A 78 3.85 -3.58 5.83
C LYS A 78 3.02 -2.83 6.88
N VAL A 79 1.70 -2.79 6.68
CA VAL A 79 0.79 -2.37 7.74
C VAL A 79 0.72 -3.54 8.70
N ASP A 80 1.17 -3.35 9.94
CA ASP A 80 0.86 -4.31 11.01
C ASP A 80 -0.66 -4.35 11.14
N GLN A 81 -1.27 -5.37 10.55
CA GLN A 81 -2.61 -5.75 10.93
C GLN A 81 -2.52 -6.16 12.40
N GLN A 82 -2.78 -5.22 13.30
CA GLN A 82 -3.48 -5.64 14.50
C GLN A 82 -4.69 -6.42 13.99
N PRO A 83 -4.93 -7.65 14.47
CA PRO A 83 -6.13 -8.38 14.11
C PRO A 83 -7.28 -7.43 14.41
N THR A 84 -7.98 -7.00 13.37
CA THR A 84 -9.14 -6.14 13.52
C THR A 84 -10.05 -6.90 14.45
N LYS A 85 -10.15 -6.43 15.70
CA LYS A 85 -11.19 -6.89 16.62
C LYS A 85 -12.48 -6.81 15.81
N PRO A 86 -13.30 -7.87 15.81
CA PRO A 86 -14.47 -7.94 14.96
C PRO A 86 -15.26 -6.65 15.14
N HIS A 87 -15.51 -5.98 14.02
CA HIS A 87 -16.46 -4.87 13.95
C HIS A 87 -17.65 -5.23 14.85
N PRO A 88 -17.97 -4.46 15.90
CA PRO A 88 -19.29 -4.58 16.47
C PRO A 88 -20.22 -4.21 15.33
N LYS A 89 -20.95 -5.20 14.80
CA LYS A 89 -22.12 -4.96 14.00
C LYS A 89 -22.98 -4.02 14.84
N THR A 90 -23.08 -2.76 14.43
CA THR A 90 -24.09 -1.85 14.93
C THR A 90 -25.42 -2.53 14.60
N GLN A 91 -25.99 -3.25 15.56
CA GLN A 91 -27.37 -3.66 15.48
C GLN A 91 -28.19 -2.37 15.42
N PRO A 92 -29.09 -2.20 14.44
CA PRO A 92 -30.11 -1.19 14.57
C PRO A 92 -31.02 -1.66 15.72
N GLN A 93 -30.91 -1.01 16.87
CA GLN A 93 -31.91 -1.09 17.93
C GLN A 93 -33.18 -0.43 17.40
N ASN A 94 -34.06 -1.22 16.78
CA ASN A 94 -35.48 -0.96 16.89
C ASN A 94 -35.90 -1.38 18.29
N ASN A 95 -36.41 -0.44 19.08
CA ASN A 95 -37.69 -0.59 19.77
C ASN A 95 -38.09 0.73 20.45
N ASP A 96 -39.21 1.24 19.95
CA ASP A 96 -40.34 1.82 20.66
C ASP A 96 -40.10 2.87 21.74
N GLN A 97 -40.37 4.11 21.32
CA GLN A 97 -40.79 5.21 22.17
C GLN A 97 -42.21 4.92 22.72
N GLN A 98 -42.27 4.32 23.91
CA GLN A 98 -43.44 4.30 24.80
C GLN A 98 -42.85 3.96 26.19
N THR A 99 -43.01 4.70 27.30
CA THR A 99 -44.19 5.36 27.83
C THR A 99 -43.78 6.14 29.11
N LYS A 100 -44.38 7.32 29.33
CA LYS A 100 -44.71 8.00 30.61
C LYS A 100 -43.68 8.14 31.77
N LYS A 101 -43.46 9.38 32.19
CA LYS A 101 -43.85 9.86 33.54
C LYS A 101 -44.29 11.31 33.48
#